data_AF-A0A699K0B2-F1
#
_entry.id   AF-A0A699K0B2-F1
#
_cell.length_a   1.000
_cell.length_b   1.000
_cell.length_c   1.000
_cell.angle_alpha   90.00
_cell.angle_beta   90.00
_cell.angle_gamma   90.00
#
_symmetry.space_group_name_H-M   'P 1'
#
loop_
_entity.id
_entity.type
_entity.pdbx_description
1 polymer ?
#
loop_
_entity_poly.entity_id
_entity_poly.type
_entity_poly.pdbx_seq_one_letter_code
_entity_poly.pdbx_strand_id
1 'polypeptide(L)'
;MNLLTFNASSAAPTLTSIIQTIISSRNPNQRIAIYYEKLGVHIAYRTQPITSSTMVPPSFLGHKDVITWSPFLYGSDVPLAPDLATTMSQDIQAQIVPVNVRASRIVRWQVGTISEKYHINVNCPTNIYFGKTDGAYIASPAIKYPLLEKCHVE
;
A
#
# COMPACT_ATOMS: atom_id res chain seq x y z
N MET A 1 -7.09 -4.97 2.67
CA MET A 1 -6.13 -5.49 1.67
C MET A 1 -6.39 -6.98 1.45
N ASN A 2 -6.10 -7.52 0.26
CA ASN A 2 -6.22 -8.92 -0.12
C ASN A 2 -4.90 -9.38 -0.77
N LEU A 3 -4.36 -10.51 -0.33
CA LEU A 3 -3.06 -11.01 -0.75
C LEU A 3 -3.24 -12.18 -1.71
N LEU A 4 -2.77 -12.03 -2.95
CA LEU A 4 -2.92 -13.04 -4.01
C LEU A 4 -1.66 -13.89 -4.12
N THR A 5 -0.49 -13.27 -4.08
CA THR A 5 0.81 -13.94 -4.14
C THR A 5 1.79 -13.26 -3.20
N PHE A 6 2.57 -14.05 -2.46
CA PHE A 6 3.73 -13.56 -1.72
C PHE A 6 4.75 -14.69 -1.61
N ASN A 7 5.77 -14.66 -2.47
CA ASN A 7 6.80 -15.68 -2.54
C ASN A 7 8.17 -15.02 -2.41
N ALA A 8 8.87 -15.32 -1.31
CA ALA A 8 10.23 -14.88 -1.05
C ALA A 8 11.19 -16.03 -1.34
N SER A 9 12.16 -15.82 -2.23
CA SER A 9 13.21 -16.79 -2.51
C SER A 9 14.40 -16.55 -1.57
N SER A 10 14.91 -17.63 -0.97
CA SER A 10 16.14 -17.59 -0.16
C SER A 10 17.41 -17.87 -0.97
N ALA A 11 17.28 -18.47 -2.16
CA ALA A 11 18.41 -18.82 -3.04
C ALA A 11 18.93 -17.61 -3.83
N ALA A 12 18.02 -16.71 -4.22
CA ALA A 12 18.31 -15.36 -4.66
C ALA A 12 17.38 -14.46 -3.84
N PRO A 13 17.86 -13.43 -3.12
CA PRO A 13 17.06 -12.63 -2.19
C PRO A 13 16.08 -11.75 -2.97
N THR A 14 15.09 -12.36 -3.60
CA THR A 14 14.07 -11.72 -4.42
C THR A 14 12.68 -12.03 -3.88
N LEU A 15 11.77 -11.08 -4.07
CA LEU A 15 10.39 -11.18 -3.63
C LEU A 15 9.46 -10.93 -4.80
N THR A 16 8.55 -11.89 -5.01
CA THR A 16 7.45 -11.76 -5.94
C THR A 16 6.15 -11.67 -5.14
N SER A 17 5.44 -10.56 -5.30
CA SER A 17 4.20 -10.29 -4.56
C SER A 17 3.13 -9.67 -5.46
N ILE A 18 1.89 -10.11 -5.27
CA ILE A 18 0.70 -9.57 -5.93
C ILE A 18 -0.34 -9.32 -4.86
N ILE A 19 -0.70 -8.05 -4.68
CA ILE A 19 -1.52 -7.58 -3.58
C ILE A 19 -2.59 -6.65 -4.13
N GLN A 20 -3.85 -6.95 -3.83
CA GLN A 20 -4.95 -6.02 -4.09
C GLN A 20 -5.22 -5.21 -2.83
N THR A 21 -5.06 -3.89 -2.91
CA THR A 21 -5.36 -3.01 -1.78
C THR A 21 -6.64 -2.23 -2.02
N ILE A 22 -7.34 -1.87 -0.95
CA ILE A 22 -8.51 -0.99 -1.00
C ILE A 22 -8.11 0.26 -0.23
N ILE A 23 -8.17 1.40 -0.90
CA ILE A 23 -7.78 2.70 -0.35
C ILE A 23 -8.99 3.61 -0.46
N SER A 24 -9.43 4.14 0.68
CA SER A 24 -10.50 5.13 0.73
C SER A 24 -9.96 6.48 1.16
N SER A 25 -10.30 7.54 0.43
CA SER A 25 -10.07 8.92 0.84
C SER A 25 -11.40 9.59 1.15
N ARG A 26 -11.47 10.30 2.28
CA ARG A 26 -12.63 11.08 2.69
C ARG A 26 -12.25 12.54 2.77
N ASN A 27 -13.04 13.40 2.15
CA ASN A 27 -12.91 14.84 2.29
C ASN A 27 -13.86 15.33 3.38
N PRO A 28 -13.38 15.65 4.60
CA PRO A 28 -14.25 16.19 5.65
C PRO A 28 -14.65 17.65 5.40
N ASN A 29 -13.95 18.35 4.50
CA ASN A 29 -14.18 19.76 4.23
C ASN A 29 -15.47 19.97 3.40
N GLN A 30 -16.19 21.03 3.74
CA GLN A 30 -17.46 21.39 3.08
C GLN A 30 -17.29 22.50 2.04
N ARG A 31 -16.07 23.05 1.91
CA ARG A 31 -15.76 24.25 1.11
C ARG A 31 -14.68 24.02 0.06
N ILE A 32 -13.98 22.89 0.14
CA ILE A 32 -12.81 22.58 -0.67
C ILE A 32 -13.11 21.27 -1.38
N ALA A 33 -12.93 21.22 -2.69
CA ALA A 33 -12.90 19.99 -3.45
C ALA A 33 -11.46 19.54 -3.69
N ILE A 34 -11.23 18.24 -3.77
CA ILE A 34 -9.90 17.66 -3.96
C ILE A 34 -9.90 16.90 -5.29
N TYR A 35 -8.99 17.25 -6.17
CA TYR A 35 -8.76 16.56 -7.43
C TYR A 35 -7.44 15.79 -7.37
N TYR A 36 -7.54 14.47 -7.42
CA TYR A 36 -6.40 13.57 -7.52
C TYR A 36 -6.03 13.45 -9.00
N GLU A 37 -4.96 14.13 -9.44
CA GLU A 37 -4.52 14.04 -10.85
C GLU A 37 -3.90 12.68 -11.15
N LYS A 38 -2.90 12.31 -10.35
CA LYS A 38 -2.23 11.01 -10.41
C LYS A 38 -1.93 10.67 -8.96
N LEU A 39 -2.30 9.50 -8.45
CA LEU A 39 -1.90 9.07 -7.11
C LEU A 39 -1.20 7.73 -7.22
N GLY A 40 0.05 7.69 -6.78
CA GLY A 40 0.96 6.55 -6.98
C GLY A 40 1.07 5.76 -5.71
N VAL A 41 0.57 4.54 -5.77
CA VAL A 41 0.45 3.64 -4.63
C VAL A 41 1.47 2.53 -4.79
N HIS A 42 2.19 2.21 -3.73
CA HIS A 42 3.09 1.06 -3.66
C HIS A 42 3.11 0.52 -2.23
N ILE A 43 3.63 -0.69 -2.06
CA ILE A 43 3.91 -1.26 -0.75
C ILE A 43 5.41 -1.27 -0.54
N ALA A 44 5.83 -0.86 0.65
CA ALA A 44 7.20 -0.95 1.12
C ALA A 44 7.28 -1.87 2.34
N TYR A 45 8.29 -2.73 2.35
CA TYR A 45 8.69 -3.45 3.55
C TYR A 45 9.80 -2.64 4.21
N ARG A 46 9.53 -2.13 5.42
CA ARG A 46 10.41 -1.21 6.15
C ARG A 46 10.77 0.02 5.30
N THR A 47 12.00 0.10 4.80
CA THR A 47 12.52 1.22 4.01
C THR A 47 12.51 0.96 2.50
N GLN A 48 12.29 -0.29 2.07
CA GLN A 48 12.43 -0.69 0.65
C GLN A 48 11.06 -0.97 0.01
N PRO A 49 10.77 -0.42 -1.18
CA PRO A 49 9.58 -0.79 -1.94
C PRO A 49 9.66 -2.26 -2.39
N ILE A 50 8.59 -3.01 -2.15
CA ILE A 50 8.45 -4.42 -2.56
C ILE A 50 7.52 -4.60 -3.76
N THR A 51 6.78 -3.56 -4.14
CA THR A 51 5.95 -3.53 -5.35
C THR A 51 6.31 -2.31 -6.20
N SER A 52 6.04 -2.40 -7.50
CA SER A 52 6.03 -1.24 -8.38
C SER A 52 4.95 -0.24 -7.96
N SER A 53 5.12 1.02 -8.35
CA SER A 53 4.13 2.05 -8.11
C SER A 53 3.01 1.99 -9.14
N THR A 54 1.80 1.67 -8.69
CA THR A 54 0.58 1.67 -9.52
C THR A 54 -0.10 3.03 -9.42
N MET A 55 -0.45 3.61 -10.57
CA MET A 55 -1.23 4.85 -10.63
C MET A 55 -2.73 4.53 -10.50
N VAL A 56 -3.40 5.11 -9.50
CA VAL A 56 -4.87 5.07 -9.45
C VAL A 56 -5.46 6.10 -10.43
N PRO A 57 -6.68 5.86 -10.95
CA PRO A 57 -7.30 6.75 -11.92
C PRO A 57 -7.52 8.16 -11.36
N PRO A 58 -7.39 9.20 -12.20
CA PRO A 58 -7.70 10.56 -11.80
C PRO A 58 -9.12 10.65 -11.27
N SER A 59 -9.29 11.34 -10.15
CA SER A 59 -10.56 11.31 -9.43
C SER A 59 -10.86 12.64 -8.76
N PHE A 60 -12.12 13.07 -8.87
CA PHE A 60 -12.62 14.26 -8.22
C PHE A 60 -13.38 13.87 -6.94
N LEU A 61 -12.99 14.47 -5.82
CA LEU A 61 -13.60 14.26 -4.52
C LEU A 61 -14.26 15.57 -4.08
N GLY A 62 -15.59 15.57 -4.13
CA GLY A 62 -16.41 16.73 -3.78
C GLY A 62 -16.44 17.03 -2.28
N HIS A 63 -17.38 17.89 -1.89
CA HIS A 63 -17.56 18.26 -0.48
C HIS A 63 -18.17 17.10 0.32
N LYS A 64 -17.62 16.80 1.50
CA LYS A 64 -18.06 15.68 2.36
C LYS A 64 -18.05 14.30 1.68
N ASP A 65 -17.34 14.17 0.57
CA ASP A 65 -17.41 13.00 -0.28
C ASP A 65 -16.35 11.95 0.11
N VAL A 66 -16.58 10.71 -0.31
CA VAL A 66 -15.68 9.57 -0.10
C VAL A 66 -15.46 8.86 -1.42
N ILE A 67 -14.19 8.67 -1.77
CA ILE A 67 -13.80 7.86 -2.90
C ILE A 67 -13.02 6.64 -2.46
N THR A 68 -13.22 5.52 -3.16
CA THR A 68 -12.51 4.27 -2.92
C THR A 68 -11.86 3.78 -4.20
N TRP A 69 -10.58 3.44 -4.11
CA TRP A 69 -9.81 2.81 -5.17
C TRP A 69 -9.40 1.39 -4.76
N SER A 70 -9.36 0.48 -5.72
CA SER A 70 -8.91 -0.90 -5.50
C SER A 70 -7.76 -1.30 -6.42
N PRO A 71 -6.57 -0.67 -6.32
CA PRO A 71 -5.47 -0.97 -7.21
C PRO A 71 -4.84 -2.35 -6.91
N PHE A 72 -4.35 -2.98 -7.97
CA PHE A 72 -3.46 -4.12 -7.90
C PHE A 72 -2.01 -3.63 -7.85
N LEU A 73 -1.29 -4.05 -6.83
CA LEU A 73 0.12 -3.76 -6.61
C LEU A 73 0.90 -5.03 -6.87
N TYR A 74 1.82 -4.97 -7.83
CA TYR A 74 2.62 -6.10 -8.26
C TYR A 74 4.11 -5.79 -8.07
N GLY A 75 4.87 -6.80 -7.64
CA GLY A 75 6.32 -6.82 -7.66
C GLY A 75 6.75 -8.18 -8.17
N SER A 76 7.60 -8.22 -9.20
CA SER A 76 8.19 -9.45 -9.73
C SER A 76 9.68 -9.40 -9.48
N ASP A 77 10.21 -10.44 -8.84
CA ASP A 77 11.65 -10.63 -8.61
C ASP A 77 12.34 -9.39 -8.02
N VAL A 78 11.64 -8.70 -7.11
CA VAL A 78 12.14 -7.47 -6.51
C VAL A 78 13.32 -7.84 -5.60
N PRO A 79 14.54 -7.34 -5.87
CA PRO A 79 15.70 -7.68 -5.06
C PRO A 79 15.56 -7.03 -3.69
N LEU A 80 15.69 -7.83 -2.64
CA LEU A 80 15.76 -7.38 -1.26
C LEU A 80 17.22 -7.20 -0.85
N ALA A 81 17.49 -6.18 -0.04
CA ALA A 81 18.78 -6.09 0.63
C ALA A 81 19.00 -7.35 1.50
N PRO A 82 20.24 -7.89 1.59
CA PRO A 82 20.51 -9.12 2.35
C PRO A 82 20.00 -9.11 3.80
N ASP A 83 20.16 -7.97 4.47
CA ASP A 83 19.69 -7.77 5.85
C ASP A 83 18.15 -7.81 5.94
N LEU A 84 17.47 -7.20 4.95
CA LEU A 84 16.01 -7.20 4.86
C LEU A 84 15.46 -8.59 4.52
N ALA A 85 16.14 -9.36 3.67
CA ALA A 85 15.74 -10.72 3.33
C ALA A 85 15.82 -11.66 4.55
N THR A 86 16.86 -11.52 5.37
CA THR A 86 17.02 -12.26 6.62
C THR A 86 15.91 -11.89 7.61
N THR A 87 15.68 -10.60 7.80
CA THR A 87 14.63 -10.09 8.70
C THR A 87 13.24 -10.51 8.22
N MET A 88 12.96 -10.43 6.92
CA MET A 88 11.69 -10.88 6.35
C MET A 88 11.47 -12.37 6.58
N SER A 89 12.50 -13.19 6.46
CA SER A 89 12.41 -14.62 6.75
C SER A 89 12.06 -14.90 8.22
N GLN A 90 12.58 -14.09 9.14
CA GLN A 90 12.22 -14.14 10.56
C GLN A 90 10.78 -13.69 10.80
N ASP A 91 10.36 -12.59 10.17
CA ASP A 91 9.00 -12.05 10.28
C ASP A 91 7.96 -13.03 9.69
N ILE A 92 8.28 -13.73 8.60
CA ILE A 92 7.45 -14.82 8.04
C ILE A 92 7.36 -15.99 9.03
N GLN A 93 8.47 -16.39 9.67
CA GLN A 93 8.47 -17.45 10.69
C GLN A 93 7.66 -17.04 11.94
N ALA A 94 7.70 -15.76 12.30
CA ALA A 94 6.87 -15.15 13.33
C ALA A 94 5.40 -14.97 12.91
N GLN A 95 5.04 -15.40 11.69
CA GLN A 95 3.69 -15.34 11.12
C GLN A 95 3.15 -13.93 10.89
N ILE A 96 3.97 -12.89 11.03
CA ILE A 96 3.57 -11.49 10.95
C ILE A 96 4.66 -10.69 10.22
N VAL A 97 4.32 -10.14 9.06
CA VAL A 97 5.21 -9.27 8.27
C VAL A 97 4.66 -7.85 8.24
N PRO A 98 5.32 -6.87 8.91
CA PRO A 98 4.90 -5.48 8.90
C PRO A 98 5.26 -4.81 7.57
N VAL A 99 4.28 -4.22 6.90
CA VAL A 99 4.44 -3.51 5.63
C VAL A 99 3.78 -2.13 5.68
N ASN A 100 4.20 -1.23 4.80
CA ASN A 100 3.68 0.12 4.69
C ASN A 100 3.07 0.31 3.30
N VAL A 101 1.77 0.60 3.25
CA VAL A 101 1.13 1.06 2.01
C VAL A 101 1.42 2.55 1.89
N ARG A 102 2.17 2.93 0.88
CA ARG A 102 2.56 4.32 0.63
C ARG A 102 1.85 4.86 -0.60
N ALA A 103 1.33 6.08 -0.51
CA ALA A 103 0.74 6.78 -1.64
C ALA A 103 1.29 8.21 -1.72
N SER A 104 1.97 8.57 -2.81
CA SER A 104 2.70 9.84 -2.88
C SER A 104 2.64 10.50 -4.25
N ARG A 105 1.96 11.65 -4.37
CA ARG A 105 1.85 12.44 -5.62
C ARG A 105 1.27 13.84 -5.39
N ILE A 106 1.10 14.58 -6.48
CA ILE A 106 0.45 15.89 -6.55
C ILE A 106 -1.07 15.73 -6.58
N VAL A 107 -1.75 16.44 -5.69
CA VAL A 107 -3.20 16.67 -5.70
C VAL A 107 -3.47 18.14 -5.97
N ARG A 108 -4.63 18.44 -6.53
CA ARG A 108 -5.12 19.80 -6.71
C ARG A 108 -6.26 20.07 -5.78
N TRP A 109 -6.11 21.07 -4.93
CA TRP A 109 -7.21 21.55 -4.12
C TRP A 109 -7.90 22.68 -4.86
N GLN A 110 -9.22 22.63 -4.88
CA GLN A 110 -10.05 23.63 -5.52
C GLN A 110 -10.90 24.31 -4.46
N VAL A 111 -10.73 25.63 -4.34
CA VAL A 111 -11.51 26.50 -3.47
C VAL A 111 -12.16 27.56 -4.36
N GLY A 112 -13.43 27.34 -4.72
CA GLY A 112 -14.10 28.17 -5.72
C GLY A 112 -13.37 28.10 -7.07
N THR A 113 -12.86 29.24 -7.56
CA THR A 113 -12.10 29.36 -8.82
C THR A 113 -10.59 29.20 -8.66
N ILE A 114 -10.08 29.16 -7.43
CA ILE A 114 -8.65 29.02 -7.15
C ILE A 114 -8.31 27.53 -7.11
N SER A 115 -7.35 27.11 -7.93
CA SER A 115 -6.79 25.76 -7.89
C SER A 115 -5.31 25.79 -7.55
N GLU A 116 -4.92 25.10 -6.50
CA GLU A 116 -3.52 25.01 -6.06
C GLU A 116 -3.06 23.55 -6.01
N LYS A 117 -1.77 23.32 -6.28
CA LYS A 117 -1.15 22.00 -6.32
C LYS A 117 -0.41 21.74 -5.01
N TYR A 118 -0.69 20.60 -4.39
CA TYR A 118 -0.06 20.14 -3.17
C TYR A 118 0.55 18.77 -3.39
N HIS A 119 1.75 18.55 -2.87
CA HIS A 119 2.31 17.21 -2.76
C HIS A 119 1.76 16.57 -1.50
N ILE A 120 1.20 15.36 -1.64
CA ILE A 120 0.81 14.55 -0.50
C ILE A 120 1.72 13.34 -0.41
N ASN A 121 2.08 12.98 0.82
CA ASN A 121 2.75 11.74 1.14
C ASN A 121 1.95 11.01 2.21
N VAL A 122 1.37 9.88 1.83
CA VAL A 122 0.55 9.06 2.70
C VAL A 122 1.32 7.80 3.05
N ASN A 123 1.39 7.48 4.34
CA ASN A 123 1.98 6.26 4.86
C ASN A 123 0.99 5.54 5.76
N CYS A 124 0.54 4.35 5.35
CA CYS A 124 -0.38 3.51 6.10
C CYS A 124 0.32 2.22 6.55
N PRO A 125 0.65 2.06 7.85
CA PRO A 125 1.19 0.81 8.35
C PRO A 125 0.13 -0.29 8.35
N THR A 126 0.50 -1.49 7.97
CA THR A 126 -0.37 -2.67 7.96
C THR A 126 0.43 -3.95 8.11
N ASN A 127 -0.17 -5.00 8.65
CA ASN A 127 0.49 -6.28 8.84
C ASN A 127 -0.06 -7.31 7.84
N ILE A 128 0.84 -8.12 7.30
CA ILE A 128 0.51 -9.35 6.57
C ILE A 128 0.67 -10.51 7.53
N TYR A 129 -0.32 -11.38 7.59
CA TYR A 129 -0.35 -12.55 8.47
C TYR A 129 -0.14 -13.82 7.64
N PHE A 130 0.76 -14.67 8.10
CA PHE A 130 1.07 -15.95 7.47
C PHE A 130 0.54 -17.10 8.32
N GLY A 131 -0.11 -18.06 7.67
CA GLY A 131 -0.46 -19.35 8.27
C GLY A 131 0.64 -20.37 7.99
N LYS A 132 0.74 -21.39 8.85
CA LYS A 132 1.60 -22.56 8.60
C LYS A 132 0.72 -23.72 8.15
N THR A 133 0.94 -24.22 6.94
CA THR A 133 0.26 -25.41 6.41
C THR A 133 1.34 -26.37 5.88
N ASP A 134 1.38 -27.60 6.40
CA ASP A 134 2.33 -28.65 5.98
C ASP A 134 3.80 -28.20 5.90
N GLY A 135 4.24 -27.39 6.88
CA GLY A 135 5.63 -26.90 6.95
C GLY A 135 5.95 -25.71 6.04
N ALA A 136 5.03 -25.31 5.15
CA ALA A 136 5.14 -24.10 4.34
C ALA A 136 4.42 -22.91 5.01
N TYR A 137 5.02 -21.72 4.90
CA TYR A 137 4.37 -20.47 5.30
C TYR A 137 3.54 -19.95 4.13
N ILE A 138 2.23 -20.00 4.26
CA ILE A 138 1.31 -19.52 3.24
C ILE A 138 0.67 -18.24 3.77
N ALA A 139 0.75 -17.19 2.98
CA ALA A 139 0.10 -15.94 3.32
C ALA A 139 -1.43 -16.17 3.31
N SER A 140 -2.12 -15.88 4.42
CA SER A 140 -3.49 -16.36 4.59
C SER A 140 -4.47 -15.51 3.76
N PRO A 141 -5.10 -16.03 2.69
CA PRO A 141 -6.03 -15.24 1.87
C PRO A 141 -7.38 -15.01 2.59
N ALA A 142 -7.66 -15.76 3.65
CA ALA A 142 -8.91 -15.70 4.40
C ALA A 142 -8.97 -14.55 5.42
N ILE A 143 -7.84 -13.89 5.71
CA ILE A 143 -7.79 -12.78 6.66
C ILE A 143 -7.95 -11.49 5.85
N LYS A 144 -9.11 -10.83 5.97
CA LYS A 144 -9.22 -9.43 5.60
C LYS A 144 -8.22 -8.67 6.46
N TYR A 145 -7.19 -8.09 5.86
CA TYR A 145 -6.23 -7.25 6.58
C TYR A 145 -6.86 -5.87 6.77
N PRO A 146 -7.43 -5.53 7.95
CA PRO A 146 -7.78 -4.14 8.24
C PRO A 146 -6.48 -3.34 8.25
N LEU A 147 -6.47 -2.18 7.59
CA LEU A 147 -5.41 -1.19 7.83
C LEU A 147 -5.46 -0.88 9.32
N LEU A 148 -4.37 -1.15 10.04
CA LEU A 148 -4.40 -1.21 11.50
C LEU A 148 -4.53 0.18 12.13
N GLU A 149 -4.32 1.27 11.39
CA GLU A 149 -4.36 2.63 11.91
C GLU A 149 -4.83 3.64 10.85
N LYS A 150 -5.22 4.85 11.30
CA LYS A 150 -5.39 6.01 10.42
C LYS A 150 -4.06 6.26 9.71
N CYS A 151 -4.07 6.31 8.38
CA CYS A 151 -2.88 6.64 7.61
C CYS A 151 -2.31 8.00 8.02
N HIS A 152 -0.99 8.08 8.14
CA HIS A 152 -0.30 9.35 8.30
C HIS A 152 -0.26 10.07 6.95
N VAL A 153 -0.59 11.37 6.93
CA VAL A 153 -0.60 12.21 5.72
C VAL A 153 0.24 13.44 5.99
N GLU A 154 1.28 13.63 5.19
CA GLU A 154 2.16 14.82 5.17
C GLU A 154 1.97 15.61 3.88
#